data_AF-A0A7S4MZP6-F1
#
_entry.id   AF-A0A7S4MZP6-F1
#
_cell.length_a   1.000
_cell.length_b   1.000
_cell.length_c   1.000
_cell.angle_alpha   90.00
_cell.angle_beta   90.00
_cell.angle_gamma   90.00
#
_symmetry.space_group_name_H-M   'P 1'
#
loop_
_entity.id
_entity.type
_entity.pdbx_description
1 polymer ?
#
loop_
_entity_poly.entity_id
_entity_poly.type
_entity_poly.pdbx_seq_one_letter_code
_entity_poly.pdbx_strand_id
1 'polypeptide(L)'
;HNVTVLENVAYNTNGHSFLLRDGKEWNNKIELNLAAKNRNPGGDDAGFLIRSLRNVIVGNVVAGAVDRGFSFPIEGSVKEPSRSGLPGGNPSPRKDIGGSILNNVAHGCHGYAFILSRWLITSDTSVPLKGFRLYRNLGTGAYIRGYYVKFHDAFFADNRVKSVDLSYCDNCQLKNVDIVGDTALIQDEYKAHGTWHQCIGDPEYSSSFRYVGVEMFAWNDHETKYDELGQRFEDVRFSGFTNSSCAHAKAVAFEKKRRMPHYDLLTTMSGVVNLDDGDFPVDFCTASEVMEVEDVVFN
;
A
#
# COMPACT_ATOMS: atom_id res chain seq x y z
N HIS A 1 -3.09 -3.17 -27.88
CA HIS A 1 -1.70 -3.25 -28.38
C HIS A 1 -0.90 -4.17 -27.46
N ASN A 2 0.26 -4.67 -27.89
CA ASN A 2 1.14 -5.52 -27.09
C ASN A 2 2.54 -4.92 -27.17
N VAL A 3 2.83 -3.95 -26.30
CA VAL A 3 4.12 -3.24 -26.25
C VAL A 3 4.96 -3.82 -25.13
N THR A 4 6.27 -3.90 -25.33
CA THR A 4 7.23 -4.27 -24.28
C THR A 4 8.14 -3.08 -23.98
N VAL A 5 8.25 -2.74 -22.70
CA VAL A 5 9.16 -1.75 -22.12
C VAL A 5 10.05 -2.49 -21.14
N LEU A 6 11.31 -2.72 -21.52
CA LEU A 6 12.23 -3.61 -20.82
C LEU A 6 13.56 -2.89 -20.55
N GLU A 7 14.08 -3.00 -19.32
CA GLU A 7 15.44 -2.57 -18.94
C GLU A 7 15.75 -1.09 -19.18
N ASN A 8 14.77 -0.20 -19.02
CA ASN A 8 14.97 1.24 -19.17
C ASN A 8 15.25 1.90 -17.83
N VAL A 9 16.03 2.99 -17.87
CA VAL A 9 16.27 3.87 -16.72
C VAL A 9 15.69 5.26 -17.00
N ALA A 10 14.75 5.67 -16.16
CA ALA A 10 14.26 7.04 -16.11
C ALA A 10 14.83 7.71 -14.84
N TYR A 11 15.78 8.62 -15.02
CA TYR A 11 16.47 9.28 -13.92
C TYR A 11 16.17 10.77 -13.86
N ASN A 12 15.87 11.27 -12.67
CA ASN A 12 15.71 12.69 -12.38
C ASN A 12 14.66 13.37 -13.28
N THR A 13 13.57 12.67 -13.56
CA THR A 13 12.48 13.14 -14.41
C THR A 13 11.56 14.11 -13.65
N ASN A 14 11.04 15.11 -14.34
CA ASN A 14 9.89 15.89 -13.88
C ASN A 14 8.62 15.20 -14.39
N GLY A 15 7.63 15.00 -13.52
CA GLY A 15 6.41 14.29 -13.91
C GLY A 15 6.54 12.77 -13.78
N HIS A 16 5.55 11.99 -14.21
CA HIS A 16 5.65 10.52 -14.19
C HIS A 16 6.82 9.98 -15.03
N SER A 17 7.51 8.94 -14.54
CA SER A 17 8.63 8.32 -15.29
C SER A 17 8.14 7.31 -16.32
N PHE A 18 7.26 6.39 -15.93
CA PHE A 18 6.58 5.44 -16.82
C PHE A 18 5.07 5.59 -16.68
N LEU A 19 4.37 5.66 -17.81
CA LEU A 19 2.97 6.10 -17.83
C LEU A 19 2.12 5.29 -18.81
N LEU A 20 1.04 4.70 -18.30
CA LEU A 20 -0.13 4.23 -19.06
C LEU A 20 -1.36 4.98 -18.52
N ARG A 21 -1.86 5.96 -19.29
CA ARG A 21 -2.69 7.06 -18.78
C ARG A 21 -4.18 6.80 -18.87
N ASP A 22 -4.63 6.09 -19.91
CA ASP A 22 -6.05 6.00 -20.23
C ASP A 22 -6.70 4.69 -19.79
N GLY A 23 -5.90 3.69 -19.42
CA GLY A 23 -6.37 2.40 -18.93
C GLY A 23 -6.88 1.48 -20.05
N LYS A 24 -6.73 1.88 -21.30
CA LYS A 24 -6.92 1.03 -22.49
C LYS A 24 -5.64 0.37 -22.93
N GLU A 25 -4.50 0.79 -22.38
CA GLU A 25 -3.23 0.13 -22.59
C GLU A 25 -3.16 -1.13 -21.70
N TRP A 26 -3.68 -2.24 -22.22
CA TRP A 26 -3.63 -3.57 -21.59
C TRP A 26 -2.74 -4.53 -22.37
N ASN A 27 -2.35 -5.64 -21.73
CA ASN A 27 -1.48 -6.69 -22.26
C ASN A 27 -0.09 -6.18 -22.69
N ASN A 28 0.37 -5.06 -22.14
CA ASN A 28 1.76 -4.63 -22.30
C ASN A 28 2.64 -5.32 -21.26
N LYS A 29 3.93 -5.41 -21.57
CA LYS A 29 4.98 -5.87 -20.65
C LYS A 29 5.83 -4.69 -20.22
N ILE A 30 5.93 -4.47 -18.92
CA ILE A 30 6.75 -3.43 -18.29
C ILE A 30 7.66 -4.15 -17.31
N GLU A 31 8.89 -4.41 -17.72
CA GLU A 31 9.77 -5.36 -17.05
C GLU A 31 11.14 -4.74 -16.76
N LEU A 32 11.66 -4.97 -15.56
CA LEU A 32 13.05 -4.62 -15.19
C LEU A 32 13.43 -3.15 -15.41
N ASN A 33 12.47 -2.22 -15.34
CA ASN A 33 12.75 -0.79 -15.50
C ASN A 33 13.05 -0.12 -14.15
N LEU A 34 13.86 0.93 -14.17
CA LEU A 34 14.19 1.75 -13.00
C LEU A 34 13.65 3.18 -13.17
N ALA A 35 12.82 3.62 -12.24
CA ALA A 35 12.49 5.03 -12.04
C ALA A 35 13.23 5.58 -10.81
N ALA A 36 14.14 6.53 -11.02
CA ALA A 36 15.01 7.04 -9.96
C ALA A 36 14.93 8.57 -9.85
N LYS A 37 14.83 9.08 -8.62
CA LYS A 37 14.73 10.52 -8.30
C LYS A 37 13.62 11.25 -9.06
N ASN A 38 12.44 10.64 -9.10
CA ASN A 38 11.25 11.24 -9.71
C ASN A 38 10.86 12.52 -8.96
N ARG A 39 10.78 13.66 -9.66
CA ARG A 39 10.38 14.96 -9.10
C ARG A 39 8.90 15.20 -9.35
N ASN A 40 8.23 15.84 -8.40
CA ASN A 40 6.79 16.07 -8.40
C ASN A 40 6.43 17.57 -8.55
N PRO A 41 6.52 18.15 -9.76
CA PRO A 41 5.99 19.50 -10.00
C PRO A 41 4.45 19.55 -9.94
N GLY A 42 3.75 18.42 -10.12
CA GLY A 42 2.29 18.38 -10.34
C GLY A 42 1.42 17.97 -9.14
N GLY A 43 2.01 17.43 -8.07
CA GLY A 43 1.29 17.00 -6.86
C GLY A 43 0.74 15.56 -6.89
N ASP A 44 0.80 14.85 -8.02
CA ASP A 44 0.39 13.43 -8.12
C ASP A 44 1.36 12.55 -8.95
N ASP A 45 2.59 13.02 -9.16
CA ASP A 45 3.59 12.34 -9.97
C ASP A 45 4.08 11.02 -9.35
N ALA A 46 4.42 10.07 -10.21
CA ALA A 46 4.75 8.70 -9.83
C ALA A 46 5.90 8.13 -10.66
N GLY A 47 6.73 7.27 -10.07
CA GLY A 47 7.69 6.48 -10.84
C GLY A 47 6.98 5.67 -11.93
N PHE A 48 5.93 4.95 -11.55
CA PHE A 48 5.05 4.24 -12.48
C PHE A 48 3.61 4.65 -12.23
N LEU A 49 2.95 5.28 -13.20
CA LEU A 49 1.51 5.48 -13.20
C LEU A 49 0.86 4.54 -14.21
N ILE A 50 0.15 3.53 -13.73
CA ILE A 50 -0.43 2.47 -14.56
C ILE A 50 -1.92 2.35 -14.27
N ARG A 51 -2.77 2.73 -15.22
CA ARG A 51 -4.23 2.70 -15.06
C ARG A 51 -4.91 1.35 -15.33
N SER A 52 -4.17 0.33 -15.76
CA SER A 52 -4.72 -1.00 -16.06
C SER A 52 -3.88 -2.10 -15.43
N LEU A 53 -4.51 -2.93 -14.59
CA LEU A 53 -3.89 -4.12 -14.00
C LEU A 53 -3.89 -5.34 -14.94
N ARG A 54 -4.23 -5.15 -16.23
CA ARG A 54 -4.10 -6.17 -17.28
C ARG A 54 -2.75 -6.17 -17.98
N ASN A 55 -1.76 -5.49 -17.41
CA ASN A 55 -0.39 -5.50 -17.90
C ASN A 55 0.46 -6.48 -17.09
N VAL A 56 1.57 -6.92 -17.69
CA VAL A 56 2.62 -7.66 -17.01
C VAL A 56 3.63 -6.63 -16.49
N ILE A 57 3.75 -6.52 -15.17
CA ILE A 57 4.57 -5.52 -14.47
C ILE A 57 5.51 -6.27 -13.54
N VAL A 58 6.73 -6.54 -14.00
CA VAL A 58 7.63 -7.48 -13.32
C VAL A 58 9.00 -6.88 -13.07
N GLY A 59 9.47 -6.97 -11.82
CA GLY A 59 10.88 -6.67 -11.49
C GLY A 59 11.27 -5.19 -11.65
N ASN A 60 10.30 -4.28 -11.70
CA ASN A 60 10.59 -2.85 -11.81
C ASN A 60 10.98 -2.26 -10.46
N VAL A 61 11.77 -1.19 -10.48
CA VAL A 61 12.30 -0.54 -9.29
C VAL A 61 11.94 0.95 -9.31
N VAL A 62 11.49 1.46 -8.17
CA VAL A 62 11.38 2.89 -7.88
C VAL A 62 12.33 3.25 -6.74
N ALA A 63 13.18 4.25 -6.95
CA ALA A 63 14.11 4.73 -5.94
C ALA A 63 14.01 6.26 -5.80
N GLY A 64 13.56 6.75 -4.64
CA GLY A 64 13.61 8.19 -4.33
C GLY A 64 12.54 9.03 -5.03
N ALA A 65 11.31 8.52 -5.19
CA ALA A 65 10.22 9.33 -5.74
C ALA A 65 9.71 10.37 -4.73
N VAL A 66 9.48 11.60 -5.17
CA VAL A 66 9.03 12.71 -4.29
C VAL A 66 7.57 12.56 -3.81
N ASP A 67 6.73 11.80 -4.50
CA ASP A 67 5.39 11.47 -4.00
C ASP A 67 5.13 9.98 -4.11
N ARG A 68 4.84 9.47 -5.31
CA ARG A 68 4.41 8.08 -5.49
C ARG A 68 5.47 7.21 -6.15
N GLY A 69 5.65 5.99 -5.65
CA GLY A 69 6.44 4.96 -6.34
C GLY A 69 5.64 4.35 -7.48
N PHE A 70 4.83 3.35 -7.14
CA PHE A 70 3.84 2.74 -8.03
C PHE A 70 2.46 3.32 -7.75
N SER A 71 1.80 3.83 -8.78
CA SER A 71 0.47 4.42 -8.70
C SER A 71 -0.46 3.71 -9.67
N PHE A 72 -1.52 3.11 -9.13
CA PHE A 72 -2.55 2.41 -9.88
C PHE A 72 -3.91 3.12 -9.71
N PRO A 73 -4.15 4.24 -10.42
CA PRO A 73 -5.45 4.92 -10.38
C PRO A 73 -6.39 4.27 -11.39
N ILE A 74 -7.13 3.26 -10.94
CA ILE A 74 -7.97 2.40 -11.80
C ILE A 74 -9.31 3.04 -12.13
N GLU A 75 -9.75 4.04 -11.35
CA GLU A 75 -10.96 4.80 -11.63
C GLU A 75 -10.70 6.21 -12.17
N GLY A 76 -11.74 6.76 -12.82
CA GLY A 76 -11.82 8.16 -13.24
C GLY A 76 -11.99 8.30 -14.75
N SER A 77 -12.22 9.53 -15.19
CA SER A 77 -12.20 9.87 -16.60
C SER A 77 -10.82 9.62 -17.23
N VAL A 78 -10.81 9.32 -18.52
CA VAL A 78 -9.60 9.54 -19.33
C VAL A 78 -9.21 11.00 -19.14
N LYS A 79 -7.98 11.26 -18.68
CA LYS A 79 -7.47 12.62 -18.49
C LYS A 79 -7.01 13.18 -19.84
N GLU A 80 -7.03 14.51 -19.99
CA GLU A 80 -6.44 15.17 -21.16
C GLU A 80 -4.93 14.87 -21.30
N PRO A 81 -4.36 14.87 -22.52
CA PRO A 81 -5.01 15.15 -23.81
C PRO A 81 -5.74 13.93 -24.41
N SER A 82 -5.61 12.74 -23.84
CA SER A 82 -6.19 11.50 -24.39
C SER A 82 -7.72 11.54 -24.50
N ARG A 83 -8.38 12.40 -23.72
CA ARG A 83 -9.84 12.60 -23.75
C ARG A 83 -10.30 13.31 -25.04
N SER A 84 -9.56 14.29 -25.54
CA SER A 84 -9.91 15.03 -26.76
C SER A 84 -10.03 14.17 -28.03
N GLY A 85 -9.36 13.02 -28.09
CA GLY A 85 -9.36 12.12 -29.26
C GLY A 85 -10.44 11.02 -29.25
N LEU A 86 -11.33 10.98 -28.26
CA LEU A 86 -12.30 9.90 -28.10
C LEU A 86 -13.71 10.30 -28.60
N PRO A 87 -14.26 9.63 -29.64
CA PRO A 87 -15.61 9.93 -30.10
C PRO A 87 -16.66 9.47 -29.07
N GLY A 88 -17.57 10.37 -28.69
CA GLY A 88 -18.84 10.00 -28.05
C GLY A 88 -18.87 9.90 -26.52
N GLY A 89 -17.87 10.41 -25.80
CA GLY A 89 -17.92 10.50 -24.34
C GLY A 89 -16.65 10.04 -23.66
N ASN A 90 -16.69 10.03 -22.33
CA ASN A 90 -15.56 9.71 -21.45
C ASN A 90 -15.58 8.22 -21.07
N PRO A 91 -14.92 7.31 -21.81
CA PRO A 91 -14.92 5.91 -21.45
C PRO A 91 -14.17 5.73 -20.13
N SER A 92 -14.81 5.06 -19.17
CA SER A 92 -14.13 4.65 -17.95
C SER A 92 -13.01 3.65 -18.29
N PRO A 93 -11.84 3.74 -17.63
CA PRO A 93 -10.84 2.69 -17.65
C PRO A 93 -11.48 1.34 -17.36
N ARG A 94 -10.95 0.28 -17.97
CA ARG A 94 -11.40 -1.05 -17.58
C ARG A 94 -10.93 -1.33 -16.16
N LYS A 95 -11.86 -1.83 -15.35
CA LYS A 95 -11.64 -2.21 -13.95
C LYS A 95 -11.20 -3.67 -13.80
N ASP A 96 -11.24 -4.44 -14.88
CA ASP A 96 -10.93 -5.87 -14.87
C ASP A 96 -9.46 -6.13 -14.52
N ILE A 97 -9.25 -7.12 -13.67
CA ILE A 97 -7.92 -7.60 -13.30
C ILE A 97 -7.60 -8.79 -14.22
N GLY A 98 -6.34 -8.94 -14.63
CA GLY A 98 -5.95 -10.08 -15.48
C GLY A 98 -4.48 -10.12 -15.91
N GLY A 99 -3.67 -9.16 -15.47
CA GLY A 99 -2.25 -9.12 -15.75
C GLY A 99 -1.43 -9.91 -14.72
N SER A 100 -0.17 -9.54 -14.54
CA SER A 100 0.71 -10.13 -13.54
C SER A 100 1.61 -9.05 -12.97
N ILE A 101 1.60 -8.88 -11.63
CA ILE A 101 2.37 -7.84 -10.97
C ILE A 101 3.28 -8.50 -9.94
N LEU A 102 4.55 -8.68 -10.29
CA LEU A 102 5.46 -9.57 -9.59
C LEU A 102 6.81 -8.89 -9.30
N ASN A 103 7.36 -9.11 -8.09
CA ASN A 103 8.74 -8.81 -7.72
C ASN A 103 9.16 -7.35 -7.92
N ASN A 104 8.24 -6.39 -7.80
CA ASN A 104 8.56 -4.97 -7.94
C ASN A 104 9.06 -4.39 -6.61
N VAL A 105 9.93 -3.39 -6.69
CA VAL A 105 10.59 -2.77 -5.53
C VAL A 105 10.34 -1.27 -5.51
N ALA A 106 9.97 -0.71 -4.37
CA ALA A 106 9.98 0.74 -4.18
C ALA A 106 10.60 1.12 -2.84
N HIS A 107 11.56 2.04 -2.88
CA HIS A 107 12.25 2.53 -1.69
C HIS A 107 12.60 4.01 -1.77
N GLY A 108 12.78 4.65 -0.61
CA GLY A 108 13.08 6.08 -0.52
C GLY A 108 11.98 6.98 -1.05
N CYS A 109 10.75 6.48 -1.23
CA CYS A 109 9.62 7.31 -1.68
C CYS A 109 9.16 8.20 -0.53
N HIS A 110 8.87 9.48 -0.82
CA HIS A 110 8.49 10.44 0.19
C HIS A 110 7.01 10.34 0.60
N GLY A 111 6.12 10.03 -0.34
CA GLY A 111 4.70 9.78 -0.12
C GLY A 111 4.40 8.29 -0.03
N TYR A 112 3.66 7.76 -1.02
CA TYR A 112 3.26 6.36 -1.07
C TYR A 112 4.19 5.55 -1.98
N ALA A 113 4.90 4.55 -1.47
CA ALA A 113 5.72 3.69 -2.33
C ALA A 113 4.86 2.84 -3.28
N PHE A 114 3.70 2.41 -2.81
CA PHE A 114 2.64 1.82 -3.60
C PHE A 114 1.32 2.49 -3.25
N ILE A 115 0.55 2.88 -4.25
CA ILE A 115 -0.83 3.32 -4.09
C ILE A 115 -1.73 2.66 -5.11
N LEU A 116 -2.74 1.95 -4.60
CA LEU A 116 -3.92 1.57 -5.36
C LEU A 116 -5.03 2.55 -4.99
N SER A 117 -5.32 3.49 -5.89
CA SER A 117 -6.31 4.53 -5.59
C SER A 117 -7.65 4.22 -6.23
N ARG A 118 -8.68 4.23 -5.38
CA ARG A 118 -10.11 4.13 -5.69
C ARG A 118 -10.57 2.77 -6.22
N TRP A 119 -11.84 2.53 -5.93
CA TRP A 119 -12.60 1.29 -5.93
C TRP A 119 -12.29 0.37 -7.12
N LEU A 120 -11.34 -0.56 -6.91
CA LEU A 120 -11.20 -1.74 -7.74
C LEU A 120 -12.42 -2.66 -7.49
N ILE A 121 -13.54 -2.31 -8.08
CA ILE A 121 -14.77 -3.10 -8.05
C ILE A 121 -14.80 -3.87 -9.36
N THR A 122 -14.23 -5.07 -9.41
CA THR A 122 -14.80 -6.10 -10.29
C THR A 122 -14.35 -7.49 -9.86
N SER A 123 -15.29 -8.22 -9.26
CA SER A 123 -15.34 -9.68 -9.09
C SER A 123 -14.33 -10.33 -8.13
N ASP A 124 -14.70 -11.51 -7.62
CA ASP A 124 -13.89 -12.41 -6.78
C ASP A 124 -12.53 -12.82 -7.41
N THR A 125 -12.27 -12.44 -8.66
CA THR A 125 -11.01 -12.70 -9.36
C THR A 125 -10.00 -11.59 -9.12
N SER A 126 -9.24 -11.73 -8.03
CA SER A 126 -8.06 -10.91 -7.76
C SER A 126 -6.77 -11.56 -8.25
N VAL A 127 -5.93 -10.78 -8.94
CA VAL A 127 -4.55 -11.16 -9.23
C VAL A 127 -3.68 -10.75 -8.03
N PRO A 128 -2.96 -11.68 -7.39
CA PRO A 128 -2.10 -11.34 -6.27
C PRO A 128 -0.93 -10.47 -6.73
N LEU A 129 -0.65 -9.43 -5.94
CA LEU A 129 0.55 -8.61 -5.98
C LEU A 129 1.65 -9.39 -5.27
N LYS A 130 2.50 -10.08 -6.04
CA LYS A 130 3.46 -11.05 -5.49
C LYS A 130 4.87 -10.48 -5.37
N GLY A 131 5.58 -10.75 -4.28
CA GLY A 131 7.01 -10.48 -4.20
C GLY A 131 7.38 -9.01 -4.07
N PHE A 132 6.42 -8.14 -3.76
CA PHE A 132 6.70 -6.71 -3.60
C PHE A 132 7.67 -6.47 -2.45
N ARG A 133 8.62 -5.55 -2.64
CA ARG A 133 9.49 -5.07 -1.56
C ARG A 133 9.35 -3.56 -1.43
N LEU A 134 8.72 -3.11 -0.36
CA LEU A 134 8.43 -1.70 -0.11
C LEU A 134 9.11 -1.27 1.18
N TYR A 135 10.28 -0.62 1.07
CA TYR A 135 11.10 -0.35 2.25
C TYR A 135 11.75 1.02 2.28
N ARG A 136 12.12 1.50 3.47
CA ARG A 136 12.83 2.78 3.69
C ARG A 136 12.15 3.97 3.00
N ASN A 137 10.82 3.97 3.01
CA ASN A 137 10.04 5.08 2.48
C ASN A 137 9.81 6.11 3.59
N LEU A 138 9.83 7.40 3.26
CA LEU A 138 9.55 8.46 4.24
C LEU A 138 8.05 8.57 4.54
N GLY A 139 7.20 7.99 3.70
CA GLY A 139 5.77 7.89 3.93
C GLY A 139 5.33 6.44 4.13
N THR A 140 4.23 6.07 3.48
CA THR A 140 3.62 4.76 3.62
C THR A 140 4.15 3.79 2.56
N GLY A 141 4.42 2.55 2.95
CA GLY A 141 4.80 1.45 2.06
C GLY A 141 3.71 1.18 1.02
N ALA A 142 2.58 0.63 1.44
CA ALA A 142 1.41 0.45 0.59
C ALA A 142 0.17 1.17 1.13
N TYR A 143 -0.46 1.99 0.29
CA TYR A 143 -1.76 2.59 0.55
C TYR A 143 -2.81 1.98 -0.35
N ILE A 144 -3.79 1.29 0.23
CA ILE A 144 -4.75 0.51 -0.53
C ILE A 144 -6.16 1.05 -0.31
N ARG A 145 -6.79 1.42 -1.43
CA ARG A 145 -8.23 1.71 -1.50
C ARG A 145 -8.88 0.84 -2.56
N GLY A 146 -9.66 -0.16 -2.17
CA GLY A 146 -10.34 -1.05 -3.10
C GLY A 146 -10.80 -2.38 -2.49
N TYR A 147 -11.28 -3.27 -3.35
CA TYR A 147 -11.76 -4.59 -2.96
C TYR A 147 -10.81 -5.70 -3.43
N TYR A 148 -10.76 -6.81 -2.70
CA TYR A 148 -10.08 -8.04 -3.14
C TYR A 148 -8.58 -7.90 -3.40
N VAL A 149 -7.87 -7.00 -2.73
CA VAL A 149 -6.43 -6.80 -2.96
C VAL A 149 -5.63 -7.82 -2.17
N LYS A 150 -4.74 -8.56 -2.84
CA LYS A 150 -3.94 -9.61 -2.22
C LYS A 150 -2.45 -9.30 -2.38
N PHE A 151 -1.72 -9.16 -1.28
CA PHE A 151 -0.25 -9.13 -1.25
C PHE A 151 0.27 -10.49 -0.83
N HIS A 152 1.04 -11.15 -1.69
CA HIS A 152 1.61 -12.47 -1.43
C HIS A 152 3.14 -12.39 -1.46
N ASP A 153 3.81 -13.09 -0.54
CA ASP A 153 5.28 -13.17 -0.47
C ASP A 153 5.94 -11.76 -0.47
N ALA A 154 5.33 -10.81 0.22
CA ALA A 154 5.74 -9.40 0.21
C ALA A 154 6.60 -9.04 1.43
N PHE A 155 7.40 -7.99 1.30
CA PHE A 155 8.29 -7.48 2.33
C PHE A 155 8.12 -5.97 2.50
N PHE A 156 7.80 -5.54 3.71
CA PHE A 156 7.66 -4.14 4.09
C PHE A 156 8.61 -3.85 5.24
N ALA A 157 9.48 -2.84 5.13
CA ALA A 157 10.43 -2.53 6.18
C ALA A 157 10.79 -1.04 6.27
N ASP A 158 11.04 -0.53 7.47
CA ASP A 158 11.62 0.80 7.66
C ASP A 158 10.79 1.94 7.02
N ASN A 159 9.47 1.78 6.90
CA ASN A 159 8.58 2.80 6.33
C ASN A 159 8.14 3.77 7.43
N ARG A 160 8.45 5.06 7.32
CA ARG A 160 8.33 6.01 8.44
C ARG A 160 6.90 6.32 8.89
N VAL A 161 5.89 6.03 8.07
CA VAL A 161 4.48 6.21 8.45
C VAL A 161 3.85 4.84 8.63
N LYS A 162 3.31 4.24 7.58
CA LYS A 162 2.72 2.90 7.68
C LYS A 162 3.46 1.94 6.77
N SER A 163 3.64 0.69 7.17
CA SER A 163 4.09 -0.32 6.21
C SER A 163 2.96 -0.68 5.24
N VAL A 164 1.76 -0.91 5.76
CA VAL A 164 0.54 -1.15 4.97
C VAL A 164 -0.63 -0.37 5.57
N ASP A 165 -1.36 0.33 4.73
CA ASP A 165 -2.59 1.04 5.08
C ASP A 165 -3.75 0.39 4.32
N LEU A 166 -4.54 -0.38 5.08
CA LEU A 166 -5.74 -1.09 4.64
C LEU A 166 -7.01 -0.32 4.99
N SER A 167 -6.89 0.97 5.30
CA SER A 167 -8.00 1.75 5.85
C SER A 167 -9.16 1.96 4.89
N TYR A 168 -9.07 1.55 3.62
CA TYR A 168 -10.20 1.59 2.69
C TYR A 168 -10.20 0.31 1.83
N CYS A 169 -9.83 -0.79 2.45
CA CYS A 169 -9.58 -2.07 1.79
C CYS A 169 -10.51 -3.15 2.33
N ASP A 170 -11.48 -3.54 1.52
CA ASP A 170 -12.46 -4.57 1.85
C ASP A 170 -12.03 -5.90 1.21
N ASN A 171 -12.13 -7.02 1.94
CA ASN A 171 -11.69 -8.34 1.49
C ASN A 171 -10.22 -8.38 1.03
N CYS A 172 -9.32 -7.75 1.78
CA CYS A 172 -7.91 -7.70 1.44
C CYS A 172 -7.11 -8.78 2.17
N GLN A 173 -6.07 -9.31 1.52
CA GLN A 173 -5.28 -10.41 2.07
C GLN A 173 -3.80 -10.06 2.07
N LEU A 174 -3.16 -10.30 3.22
CA LEU A 174 -1.72 -10.37 3.36
C LEU A 174 -1.36 -11.84 3.58
N LYS A 175 -0.59 -12.45 2.69
CA LYS A 175 -0.16 -13.85 2.79
C LYS A 175 1.35 -13.99 2.66
N ASN A 176 1.99 -14.70 3.59
CA ASN A 176 3.45 -14.86 3.64
C ASN A 176 4.15 -13.50 3.59
N VAL A 177 3.75 -12.57 4.46
CA VAL A 177 4.24 -11.19 4.42
C VAL A 177 5.13 -10.92 5.61
N ASP A 178 6.27 -10.30 5.36
CA ASP A 178 7.16 -9.78 6.40
C ASP A 178 6.93 -8.28 6.54
N ILE A 179 6.65 -7.85 7.77
CA ILE A 179 6.46 -6.45 8.13
C ILE A 179 7.43 -6.12 9.25
N VAL A 180 8.41 -5.29 8.91
CA VAL A 180 9.46 -4.85 9.83
C VAL A 180 9.27 -3.37 10.11
N GLY A 181 9.24 -2.98 11.38
CA GLY A 181 9.35 -1.60 11.81
C GLY A 181 10.74 -1.09 11.51
N ASP A 182 11.62 -1.09 12.51
CA ASP A 182 13.02 -0.71 12.37
C ASP A 182 13.91 -1.95 12.28
N THR A 183 14.54 -2.14 11.12
CA THR A 183 15.63 -3.11 10.97
C THR A 183 16.84 -2.69 11.81
N ALA A 184 17.67 -3.65 12.23
CA ALA A 184 18.89 -3.38 13.00
C ALA A 184 19.79 -2.31 12.33
N LEU A 185 19.93 -2.38 11.00
CA LEU A 185 20.70 -1.40 10.24
C LEU A 185 20.14 0.03 10.40
N ILE A 186 18.82 0.20 10.33
CA ILE A 186 18.19 1.52 10.51
C ILE A 186 18.32 2.02 11.94
N GLN A 187 18.21 1.12 12.93
CA GLN A 187 18.46 1.49 14.33
C GLN A 187 19.90 1.97 14.55
N ASP A 188 20.88 1.30 13.94
CA ASP A 188 22.29 1.67 14.02
C ASP A 188 22.56 3.03 13.36
N GLU A 189 21.96 3.28 12.19
CA GLU A 189 22.02 4.58 11.52
C GLU A 189 21.45 5.71 12.40
N TYR A 190 20.31 5.49 13.06
CA TYR A 190 19.73 6.50 13.97
C TYR A 190 20.58 6.77 15.19
N LYS A 191 21.17 5.72 15.78
CA LYS A 191 22.11 5.87 16.90
C LYS A 191 23.37 6.62 16.46
N ALA A 192 23.91 6.32 15.29
CA ALA A 192 25.15 6.90 14.78
C ALA A 192 24.99 8.40 14.43
N HIS A 193 23.86 8.78 13.85
CA HIS A 193 23.63 10.14 13.37
C HIS A 193 22.89 11.05 14.36
N GLY A 194 22.46 10.54 15.52
CA GLY A 194 21.70 11.29 16.50
C GLY A 194 20.34 11.78 15.98
N THR A 195 19.88 11.25 14.84
CA THR A 195 18.59 11.57 14.24
C THR A 195 17.52 10.69 14.88
N TRP A 196 17.21 10.96 16.13
CA TRP A 196 16.12 10.25 16.79
C TRP A 196 14.77 10.68 16.20
N HIS A 197 13.94 9.65 15.99
CA HIS A 197 12.50 9.63 15.72
C HIS A 197 12.06 9.53 14.26
N GLN A 198 11.68 8.30 13.87
CA GLN A 198 10.67 8.05 12.83
C GLN A 198 9.25 8.45 13.27
N CYS A 199 9.01 8.85 14.53
CA CYS A 199 7.70 9.34 14.96
C CYS A 199 7.38 10.68 14.26
N ILE A 200 6.75 10.62 13.10
CA ILE A 200 6.22 11.82 12.45
C ILE A 200 4.97 12.24 13.21
N GLY A 201 5.13 13.15 14.17
CA GLY A 201 4.02 13.73 14.92
C GLY A 201 3.72 13.02 16.24
N ASP A 202 3.25 13.82 17.19
CA ASP A 202 2.72 13.36 18.46
C ASP A 202 1.40 12.59 18.21
N PRO A 203 1.25 11.34 18.67
CA PRO A 203 0.01 10.58 18.53
C PRO A 203 -1.21 11.24 19.18
N GLU A 204 -1.01 12.22 20.06
CA GLU A 204 -2.08 13.02 20.67
C GLU A 204 -2.68 14.04 19.69
N TYR A 205 -1.94 14.44 18.63
CA TYR A 205 -2.32 15.57 17.76
C TYR A 205 -2.51 15.23 16.27
N SER A 206 -1.99 14.11 15.75
CA SER A 206 -2.23 13.73 14.36
C SER A 206 -2.44 12.23 14.16
N SER A 207 -3.71 11.86 14.01
CA SER A 207 -4.11 10.50 13.61
C SER A 207 -3.58 10.07 12.23
N SER A 208 -3.01 10.98 11.45
CA SER A 208 -2.63 10.76 10.04
C SER A 208 -1.20 10.24 9.85
N PHE A 209 -0.32 10.34 10.86
CA PHE A 209 1.11 10.03 10.73
C PHE A 209 1.62 9.05 11.80
N ARG A 210 0.85 8.01 12.08
CA ARG A 210 1.26 6.99 13.06
C ARG A 210 2.27 6.03 12.43
N TYR A 211 3.30 5.71 13.20
CA TYR A 211 4.29 4.69 12.84
C TYR A 211 3.72 3.29 13.12
N VAL A 212 3.22 2.62 12.08
CA VAL A 212 2.45 1.37 12.23
C VAL A 212 2.84 0.34 11.16
N GLY A 213 2.89 -0.93 11.53
CA GLY A 213 3.02 -2.03 10.58
C GLY A 213 1.83 -2.09 9.63
N VAL A 214 0.65 -2.44 10.15
CA VAL A 214 -0.61 -2.42 9.41
C VAL A 214 -1.62 -1.51 10.09
N GLU A 215 -2.14 -0.53 9.36
CA GLU A 215 -3.32 0.22 9.79
C GLU A 215 -4.57 -0.33 9.11
N MET A 216 -5.61 -0.56 9.90
CA MET A 216 -6.92 -1.02 9.47
C MET A 216 -7.96 0.07 9.77
N PHE A 217 -9.07 0.11 9.05
CA PHE A 217 -10.17 1.04 9.33
C PHE A 217 -11.46 0.32 9.62
N ALA A 218 -12.27 0.95 10.46
CA ALA A 218 -13.56 0.46 10.93
C ALA A 218 -14.71 0.64 9.93
N TRP A 219 -14.44 1.25 8.78
CA TRP A 219 -15.48 1.70 7.87
C TRP A 219 -15.53 0.85 6.62
N ASN A 220 -16.72 0.37 6.31
CA ASN A 220 -17.08 -0.15 5.00
C ASN A 220 -17.85 0.96 4.25
N ASP A 221 -17.37 1.38 3.07
CA ASP A 221 -18.05 2.40 2.25
C ASP A 221 -19.23 1.80 1.46
N HIS A 222 -19.53 0.51 1.63
CA HIS A 222 -20.66 -0.13 0.98
C HIS A 222 -21.69 -0.60 2.01
N GLU A 223 -22.92 -0.07 1.86
CA GLU A 223 -24.14 -0.46 2.59
C GLU A 223 -24.56 -1.94 2.34
N THR A 224 -23.70 -2.79 1.80
CA THR A 224 -24.06 -4.13 1.35
C THR A 224 -23.26 -5.22 2.03
N LYS A 225 -24.01 -6.00 2.82
CA LYS A 225 -23.84 -7.38 3.26
C LYS A 225 -22.93 -7.63 4.46
N TYR A 226 -23.59 -7.63 5.62
CA TYR A 226 -23.30 -8.53 6.74
C TYR A 226 -22.88 -9.92 6.21
N ASP A 227 -21.77 -10.46 6.70
CA ASP A 227 -21.19 -11.79 6.40
C ASP A 227 -20.15 -11.88 5.25
N GLU A 228 -19.65 -10.78 4.68
CA GLU A 228 -18.53 -10.83 3.72
C GLU A 228 -17.16 -10.92 4.41
N LEU A 229 -16.21 -11.62 3.76
CA LEU A 229 -14.84 -11.75 4.27
C LEU A 229 -14.15 -10.39 4.33
N GLY A 230 -13.64 -10.03 5.51
CA GLY A 230 -12.87 -8.82 5.76
C GLY A 230 -11.39 -8.98 5.44
N GLN A 231 -10.54 -8.41 6.29
CA GLN A 231 -9.10 -8.44 6.10
C GLN A 231 -8.54 -9.78 6.58
N ARG A 232 -7.65 -10.41 5.80
CA ARG A 232 -7.11 -11.75 6.11
C ARG A 232 -5.60 -11.72 6.17
N PHE A 233 -5.03 -12.09 7.31
CA PHE A 233 -3.59 -12.18 7.51
C PHE A 233 -3.25 -13.66 7.65
N GLU A 234 -2.48 -14.18 6.70
CA GLU A 234 -2.05 -15.57 6.65
C GLU A 234 -0.52 -15.61 6.65
N ASP A 235 0.10 -16.22 7.65
CA ASP A 235 1.56 -16.34 7.75
C ASP A 235 2.27 -14.96 7.68
N VAL A 236 1.76 -13.98 8.43
CA VAL A 236 2.32 -12.62 8.50
C VAL A 236 3.26 -12.51 9.69
N ARG A 237 4.50 -12.09 9.44
CA ARG A 237 5.54 -11.96 10.47
C ARG A 237 5.82 -10.49 10.74
N PHE A 238 5.71 -10.10 12.01
CA PHE A 238 6.01 -8.76 12.49
C PHE A 238 7.33 -8.73 13.26
N SER A 239 8.11 -7.68 13.10
CA SER A 239 9.34 -7.43 13.89
C SER A 239 9.72 -5.96 13.88
N GLY A 240 10.64 -5.54 14.74
CA GLY A 240 11.19 -4.19 14.80
C GLY A 240 10.22 -3.11 15.29
N PHE A 241 9.12 -3.48 15.96
CA PHE A 241 8.15 -2.53 16.51
C PHE A 241 8.33 -2.30 18.02
N THR A 242 8.68 -3.33 18.80
CA THR A 242 8.85 -3.18 20.27
C THR A 242 10.06 -2.34 20.64
N ASN A 243 11.18 -2.53 19.93
CA ASN A 243 12.44 -1.82 20.13
C ASN A 243 12.67 -0.73 19.07
N SER A 244 11.59 -0.25 18.45
CA SER A 244 11.71 0.77 17.42
C SER A 244 12.18 2.11 17.99
N SER A 245 12.65 2.99 17.11
CA SER A 245 12.95 4.39 17.41
C SER A 245 11.71 5.22 17.78
N CYS A 246 10.52 4.63 17.73
CA CYS A 246 9.25 5.27 18.06
C CYS A 246 8.51 4.56 19.20
N ALA A 247 8.41 5.22 20.35
CA ALA A 247 7.77 4.65 21.56
C ALA A 247 6.29 4.25 21.36
N HIS A 248 5.62 4.84 20.37
CA HIS A 248 4.22 4.57 20.04
C HIS A 248 4.04 3.67 18.81
N ALA A 249 5.10 3.02 18.37
CA ALA A 249 5.04 2.06 17.28
C ALA A 249 4.04 0.94 17.58
N LYS A 250 3.25 0.57 16.58
CA LYS A 250 2.32 -0.56 16.66
C LYS A 250 2.53 -1.49 15.48
N ALA A 251 2.49 -2.80 15.72
CA ALA A 251 2.51 -3.77 14.65
C ALA A 251 1.18 -3.72 13.87
N VAL A 252 0.07 -3.61 14.61
CA VAL A 252 -1.28 -3.45 14.05
C VAL A 252 -2.00 -2.34 14.81
N ALA A 253 -2.59 -1.40 14.07
CA ALA A 253 -3.42 -0.34 14.65
C ALA A 253 -4.70 -0.13 13.85
N PHE A 254 -5.67 0.55 14.48
CA PHE A 254 -6.95 0.87 13.88
C PHE A 254 -7.11 2.39 13.72
N GLU A 255 -7.72 2.85 12.63
CA GLU A 255 -8.00 4.28 12.38
C GLU A 255 -9.15 4.80 13.25
N LYS A 256 -8.86 5.82 14.07
CA LYS A 256 -9.75 6.37 15.12
C LYS A 256 -10.93 7.22 14.61
N LYS A 257 -11.18 7.31 13.30
CA LYS A 257 -12.25 8.20 12.79
C LYS A 257 -13.63 7.58 13.02
N ARG A 258 -14.34 8.08 14.03
CA ARG A 258 -15.78 7.83 14.30
C ARG A 258 -16.67 8.44 13.22
N ARG A 259 -16.66 7.91 12.00
CA ARG A 259 -17.59 8.37 10.96
C ARG A 259 -18.89 7.58 10.93
N MET A 260 -18.91 6.29 11.30
CA MET A 260 -20.11 5.44 11.45
C MET A 260 -19.83 4.24 12.40
N PRO A 261 -20.84 3.60 13.01
CA PRO A 261 -20.64 2.76 14.20
C PRO A 261 -20.34 1.27 13.99
N HIS A 262 -20.27 0.72 12.77
CA HIS A 262 -20.23 -0.74 12.61
C HIS A 262 -19.11 -1.22 11.68
N TYR A 263 -18.23 -2.06 12.23
CA TYR A 263 -17.22 -2.83 11.49
C TYR A 263 -17.70 -4.28 11.33
N ASP A 264 -18.54 -4.52 10.32
CA ASP A 264 -19.23 -5.81 10.15
C ASP A 264 -18.48 -6.81 9.25
N LEU A 265 -17.16 -6.66 9.10
CA LEU A 265 -16.34 -7.53 8.27
C LEU A 265 -15.54 -8.52 9.12
N LEU A 266 -15.59 -9.81 8.76
CA LEU A 266 -14.82 -10.84 9.44
C LEU A 266 -13.34 -10.71 9.07
N THR A 267 -12.56 -10.08 9.95
CA THR A 267 -11.10 -10.09 9.88
C THR A 267 -10.56 -11.38 10.51
N THR A 268 -9.65 -12.05 9.82
CA THR A 268 -9.02 -13.29 10.29
C THR A 268 -7.51 -13.17 10.30
N MET A 269 -6.89 -13.71 11.34
CA MET A 269 -5.45 -13.80 11.48
C MET A 269 -5.09 -15.25 11.78
N SER A 270 -4.28 -15.86 10.91
CA SER A 270 -3.82 -17.24 11.05
C SER A 270 -2.33 -17.31 10.77
N GLY A 271 -1.57 -17.96 11.66
CA GLY A 271 -0.11 -18.04 11.51
C GLY A 271 0.59 -16.68 11.63
N VAL A 272 -0.06 -15.70 12.26
CA VAL A 272 0.54 -14.39 12.52
C VAL A 272 1.51 -14.52 13.69
N VAL A 273 2.75 -14.06 13.52
CA VAL A 273 3.80 -14.19 14.52
C VAL A 273 4.46 -12.84 14.77
N ASN A 274 4.62 -12.49 16.05
CA ASN A 274 5.54 -11.46 16.49
C ASN A 274 6.92 -12.06 16.72
N LEU A 275 7.94 -11.56 16.04
CA LEU A 275 9.33 -12.01 16.23
C LEU A 275 10.10 -11.13 17.22
N ASP A 276 9.48 -10.05 17.70
CA ASP A 276 10.07 -9.19 18.71
C ASP A 276 10.00 -9.81 20.12
N ASP A 277 11.02 -9.54 20.93
CA ASP A 277 10.97 -9.79 22.37
C ASP A 277 9.97 -8.81 23.00
N GLY A 278 8.77 -9.28 23.33
CA GLY A 278 7.74 -8.49 24.03
C GLY A 278 6.31 -8.77 23.54
N ASP A 279 5.36 -8.09 24.18
CA ASP A 279 3.94 -8.19 23.83
C ASP A 279 3.71 -7.75 22.38
N PHE A 280 2.87 -8.48 21.66
CA PHE A 280 2.49 -8.13 20.29
C PHE A 280 1.76 -6.77 20.29
N PRO A 281 2.34 -5.71 19.72
CA PRO A 281 1.83 -4.36 19.93
C PRO A 281 0.63 -4.08 19.02
N VAL A 282 -0.54 -4.59 19.44
CA VAL A 282 -1.85 -4.38 18.80
C VAL A 282 -2.64 -3.31 19.57
N ASP A 283 -3.28 -2.40 18.84
CA ASP A 283 -4.16 -1.38 19.42
C ASP A 283 -5.59 -1.91 19.68
N PHE A 284 -5.75 -2.78 20.69
CA PHE A 284 -7.06 -3.32 21.06
C PHE A 284 -8.01 -2.26 21.66
N CYS A 285 -7.47 -1.22 22.30
CA CYS A 285 -8.29 -0.15 22.87
C CYS A 285 -9.08 0.55 21.77
N THR A 286 -8.42 0.94 20.67
CA THR A 286 -9.14 1.53 19.53
C THR A 286 -10.12 0.53 18.91
N ALA A 287 -9.75 -0.75 18.79
CA ALA A 287 -10.64 -1.78 18.26
C ALA A 287 -11.94 -1.91 19.07
N SER A 288 -11.84 -1.99 20.40
CA SER A 288 -13.00 -2.14 21.27
C SER A 288 -13.81 -0.84 21.39
N GLU A 289 -13.16 0.31 21.66
CA GLU A 289 -13.84 1.57 21.99
C GLU A 289 -14.39 2.34 20.77
N VAL A 290 -13.84 2.07 19.58
CA VAL A 290 -14.19 2.80 18.35
C VAL A 290 -14.87 1.92 17.34
N MET A 291 -14.58 0.62 17.32
CA MET A 291 -15.06 -0.30 16.28
C MET A 291 -16.03 -1.35 16.79
N GLU A 292 -16.30 -1.40 18.10
CA GLU A 292 -17.14 -2.42 18.74
C GLU A 292 -16.69 -3.85 18.38
N VAL A 293 -15.38 -4.05 18.18
CA VAL A 293 -14.83 -5.39 17.93
C VAL A 293 -14.98 -6.20 19.22
N GLU A 294 -15.94 -7.13 19.21
CA GLU A 294 -16.25 -7.97 20.36
C GLU A 294 -15.25 -9.11 20.55
N ASP A 295 -14.67 -9.63 19.46
CA ASP A 295 -13.68 -10.72 19.48
C ASP A 295 -12.59 -10.54 18.42
N VAL A 296 -11.33 -10.72 18.82
CA VAL A 296 -10.18 -10.92 17.93
C VAL A 296 -9.61 -12.30 18.20
N VAL A 297 -9.75 -13.21 17.24
CA VAL A 297 -9.25 -14.59 17.37
C VAL A 297 -7.87 -14.70 16.74
N PHE A 298 -6.84 -14.97 17.56
CA PHE A 298 -5.52 -15.38 17.10
C PHE A 298 -5.47 -16.91 17.07
N ASN A 299 -5.37 -17.48 15.87
CA ASN A 299 -5.21 -18.93 15.66
C ASN A 299 -3.80 -19.29 15.19
#